data_AF-A0A2N2DVZ9-F1
#
_entry.id   AF-A0A2N2DVZ9-F1
#
_cell.length_a   1.000
_cell.length_b   1.000
_cell.length_c   1.000
_cell.angle_alpha   90.00
_cell.angle_beta   90.00
_cell.angle_gamma   90.00
#
_symmetry.space_group_name_H-M   'P 1'
#
loop_
_entity.id
_entity.type
_entity.pdbx_description
1 polymer ?
#
loop_
_entity_poly.entity_id
_entity_poly.type
_entity_poly.pdbx_seq_one_letter_code
_entity_poly.pdbx_strand_id
1 'polypeptide(L)'
;MFPMNRLMEKKILSNINRVVNTLIEVSYIDATGKEAYYNEAVQLIRDIHPLLMRLIDGKEELLEALIRQLISQKLPHPSIQSSFGSLQCDLNIIISRVLCKDEVTTTKIDTVCNSEDSPQQDVTDSASVSDESDVLQPEMLLDNSILDVAEQESTTELSRSDTDNIPAEAAQETITAVEQPSAVPPPDETTFLVGSLTEASVIEEKTASDNLQGIIDIIYANETIIKGFLYRSILFDYYLPEKKLAITTVKPMQRRHIWHETLLKKDGISLLQITPGEVRNKTLLFNKLQRYS
;
A
#
# COMPACT_ATOMS: atom_id res chain seq x y z
N MET A 1 21.77 3.30 -33.72
CA MET A 1 21.65 3.01 -32.27
C MET A 1 20.44 3.79 -31.77
N PHE A 2 19.32 3.14 -31.46
CA PHE A 2 17.99 3.78 -31.35
C PHE A 2 17.74 4.41 -29.96
N PRO A 3 17.76 5.75 -29.81
CA PRO A 3 17.41 6.43 -28.55
C PRO A 3 15.91 6.37 -28.22
N MET A 4 15.06 5.90 -29.14
CA MET A 4 13.61 5.74 -28.93
C MET A 4 13.25 4.69 -27.86
N ASN A 5 14.16 3.76 -27.54
CA ASN A 5 13.85 2.68 -26.61
C ASN A 5 13.71 3.16 -25.16
N ARG A 6 14.41 4.22 -24.73
CA ARG A 6 14.38 4.65 -23.33
C ARG A 6 13.02 5.20 -22.89
N LEU A 7 12.34 5.96 -23.75
CA LEU A 7 11.01 6.50 -23.43
C LEU A 7 9.95 5.38 -23.42
N MET A 8 10.05 4.46 -24.38
CA MET A 8 9.16 3.29 -24.45
C MET A 8 9.34 2.39 -23.23
N GLU A 9 10.58 2.06 -22.88
CA GLU A 9 10.93 1.25 -21.71
C GLU A 9 10.44 1.91 -20.42
N LYS A 10 10.68 3.23 -20.25
CA LYS A 10 10.18 3.97 -19.09
C LYS A 10 8.66 3.91 -19.00
N LYS A 11 7.95 4.02 -20.14
CA LYS A 11 6.48 3.92 -20.19
C LYS A 11 6.01 2.51 -19.82
N ILE A 12 6.64 1.46 -20.36
CA ILE A 12 6.35 0.06 -20.02
C ILE A 12 6.54 -0.16 -18.52
N LEU A 13 7.70 0.19 -17.98
CA LEU A 13 8.02 -0.02 -16.56
C LEU A 13 7.10 0.78 -15.63
N SER A 14 6.74 2.01 -16.00
CA SER A 14 5.80 2.83 -15.23
C SER A 14 4.41 2.19 -15.17
N ASN A 15 3.91 1.67 -16.30
CA ASN A 15 2.61 1.01 -16.35
C ASN A 15 2.63 -0.35 -15.64
N ILE A 16 3.70 -1.14 -15.76
CA ILE A 16 3.85 -2.38 -15.00
C ILE A 16 3.86 -2.11 -13.49
N ASN A 17 4.56 -1.06 -13.02
CA ASN A 17 4.51 -0.67 -11.61
C ASN A 17 3.09 -0.31 -11.16
N ARG A 18 2.30 0.35 -12.01
CA ARG A 18 0.89 0.63 -11.72
C ARG A 18 0.06 -0.66 -11.62
N VAL A 19 0.23 -1.58 -12.57
CA VAL A 19 -0.44 -2.90 -12.54
C VAL A 19 -0.12 -3.65 -11.24
N VAL A 20 1.14 -3.64 -10.81
CA VAL A 20 1.56 -4.26 -9.53
C VAL A 20 0.86 -3.62 -8.34
N ASN A 21 0.78 -2.29 -8.27
CA ASN A 21 0.08 -1.61 -7.19
C ASN A 21 -1.42 -1.93 -7.20
N THR A 22 -2.06 -1.93 -8.38
CA THR A 22 -3.47 -2.31 -8.54
C THR A 22 -3.71 -3.74 -8.09
N LEU A 23 -2.83 -4.69 -8.41
CA LEU A 23 -2.91 -6.08 -7.94
C LEU A 23 -2.79 -6.18 -6.41
N ILE A 24 -1.89 -5.39 -5.81
CA ILE A 24 -1.76 -5.33 -4.35
C ILE A 24 -3.06 -4.78 -3.74
N GLU A 25 -3.66 -3.73 -4.30
CA GLU A 25 -4.93 -3.17 -3.83
C GLU A 25 -6.08 -4.18 -3.93
N VAL A 26 -6.16 -4.93 -5.03
CA VAL A 26 -7.15 -6.01 -5.22
C VAL A 26 -7.07 -7.04 -4.11
N SER A 27 -5.86 -7.35 -3.62
CA SER A 27 -5.67 -8.34 -2.54
C SER A 27 -6.27 -7.90 -1.19
N TYR A 28 -6.48 -6.60 -0.97
CA TYR A 28 -7.02 -6.04 0.27
C TYR A 28 -8.51 -5.69 0.21
N ILE A 29 -9.13 -5.79 -0.96
CA ILE A 29 -10.51 -5.33 -1.20
C ILE A 29 -11.47 -6.52 -1.30
N ASP A 30 -12.68 -6.36 -0.77
CA ASP A 30 -13.75 -7.36 -0.86
C ASP A 30 -14.22 -7.58 -2.30
N ALA A 31 -14.79 -8.75 -2.58
CA ALA A 31 -15.15 -9.19 -3.94
C ALA A 31 -16.00 -8.18 -4.75
N THR A 32 -16.84 -7.38 -4.08
CA THR A 32 -17.73 -6.39 -4.71
C THR A 32 -16.98 -5.19 -5.31
N GLY A 33 -15.77 -4.88 -4.82
CA GLY A 33 -14.96 -3.75 -5.28
C GLY A 33 -13.87 -4.13 -6.30
N LYS A 34 -13.52 -5.42 -6.41
CA LYS A 34 -12.37 -5.89 -7.21
C LYS A 34 -12.49 -5.59 -8.70
N GLU A 35 -13.71 -5.59 -9.23
CA GLU A 35 -13.96 -5.46 -10.67
C GLU A 35 -13.46 -4.14 -11.26
N ALA A 36 -13.56 -3.03 -10.53
CA ALA A 36 -13.03 -1.74 -10.97
C ALA A 36 -11.50 -1.78 -11.15
N TYR A 37 -10.80 -2.41 -10.21
CA TYR A 37 -9.35 -2.56 -10.24
C TYR A 37 -8.89 -3.54 -11.33
N TYR A 38 -9.64 -4.63 -11.57
CA TYR A 38 -9.36 -5.52 -12.70
C TYR A 38 -9.46 -4.77 -14.03
N ASN A 39 -10.49 -3.94 -14.20
CA ASN A 39 -10.65 -3.15 -15.42
C ASN A 39 -9.54 -2.12 -15.60
N GLU A 40 -9.09 -1.47 -14.51
CA GLU A 40 -7.91 -0.60 -14.57
C GLU A 40 -6.64 -1.37 -14.97
N ALA A 41 -6.37 -2.51 -14.34
CA ALA A 41 -5.20 -3.34 -14.64
C ALA A 41 -5.22 -3.83 -16.10
N VAL A 42 -6.38 -4.29 -16.59
CA VAL A 42 -6.57 -4.70 -17.99
C VAL A 42 -6.29 -3.54 -18.93
N GLN A 43 -6.79 -2.33 -18.63
CA GLN A 43 -6.54 -1.15 -19.47
C GLN A 43 -5.05 -0.78 -19.50
N LEU A 44 -4.36 -0.81 -18.35
CA LEU A 44 -2.92 -0.54 -18.28
C LEU A 44 -2.10 -1.53 -19.11
N ILE A 45 -2.49 -2.81 -19.13
CA ILE A 45 -1.83 -3.83 -19.95
C ILE A 45 -2.14 -3.61 -21.43
N ARG A 46 -3.39 -3.28 -21.79
CA ARG A 46 -3.76 -2.91 -23.17
C ARG A 46 -2.97 -1.71 -23.69
N ASP A 47 -2.69 -0.73 -22.83
CA ASP A 47 -1.89 0.45 -23.19
C ASP A 47 -0.42 0.12 -23.48
N ILE A 48 0.16 -0.89 -22.81
CA ILE A 48 1.54 -1.34 -23.06
C ILE A 48 1.63 -2.45 -24.10
N HIS A 49 0.55 -3.15 -24.41
CA HIS A 49 0.47 -4.23 -25.39
C HIS A 49 1.17 -3.87 -26.72
N PRO A 50 0.86 -2.76 -27.42
CA PRO A 50 1.53 -2.44 -28.68
C PRO A 50 3.03 -2.16 -28.51
N LEU A 51 3.46 -1.69 -27.33
CA LEU A 51 4.88 -1.44 -27.03
C LEU A 51 5.63 -2.75 -26.81
N LEU A 52 5.02 -3.69 -26.10
CA LEU A 52 5.55 -5.03 -25.88
C LEU A 52 5.60 -5.83 -27.18
N MET A 53 4.55 -5.76 -28.01
CA MET A 53 4.51 -6.39 -29.34
C MET A 53 5.63 -5.89 -30.25
N ARG A 54 5.95 -4.59 -30.18
CA ARG A 54 7.10 -4.02 -30.90
C ARG A 54 8.44 -4.48 -30.33
N LEU A 55 8.52 -4.77 -29.03
CA LEU A 55 9.73 -5.27 -28.38
C LEU A 55 10.04 -6.73 -28.76
N ILE A 56 9.00 -7.55 -28.94
CA ILE A 56 9.11 -8.98 -29.28
C ILE A 56 8.98 -9.26 -30.78
N ASP A 57 9.08 -8.23 -31.63
CA ASP A 57 8.97 -8.31 -33.09
C ASP A 57 7.72 -9.08 -33.57
N GLY A 58 6.58 -8.88 -32.88
CA GLY A 58 5.30 -9.48 -33.25
C GLY A 58 5.06 -10.91 -32.79
N LYS A 59 5.96 -11.51 -31.99
CA LYS A 59 5.80 -12.86 -31.43
C LYS A 59 4.76 -12.90 -30.31
N GLU A 60 3.48 -12.91 -30.67
CA GLU A 60 2.34 -12.88 -29.74
C GLU A 60 2.40 -14.00 -28.68
N GLU A 61 2.92 -15.17 -29.03
CA GLU A 61 3.09 -16.33 -28.12
C GLU A 61 3.97 -16.03 -26.90
N LEU A 62 4.92 -15.08 -27.02
CA LEU A 62 5.83 -14.71 -25.93
C LEU A 62 5.28 -13.58 -25.06
N LEU A 63 4.19 -12.94 -25.47
CA LEU A 63 3.67 -11.76 -24.82
C LEU A 63 3.21 -12.08 -23.38
N GLU A 64 2.51 -13.19 -23.20
CA GLU A 64 2.04 -13.63 -21.88
C GLU A 64 3.22 -13.82 -20.93
N ALA A 65 4.21 -14.62 -21.35
CA ALA A 65 5.40 -14.92 -20.57
C ALA A 65 6.16 -13.64 -20.19
N LEU A 66 6.26 -12.69 -21.13
CA LEU A 66 6.92 -11.41 -20.91
C LEU A 66 6.18 -10.55 -19.87
N ILE A 67 4.85 -10.45 -19.94
CA ILE A 67 4.05 -9.70 -18.96
C ILE A 67 4.23 -10.30 -17.56
N ARG A 68 4.11 -11.64 -17.44
CA ARG A 68 4.33 -12.36 -16.18
C ARG A 68 5.71 -12.07 -15.61
N GLN A 69 6.74 -12.15 -16.44
CA GLN A 69 8.11 -11.90 -16.03
C GLN A 69 8.30 -10.46 -15.53
N LEU A 70 7.77 -9.46 -16.24
CA LEU A 70 7.88 -8.05 -15.85
C LEU A 70 7.20 -7.76 -14.52
N ILE A 71 6.02 -8.35 -14.27
CA ILE A 71 5.29 -8.21 -13.01
C ILE A 71 6.06 -8.89 -11.87
N SER A 72 6.52 -10.13 -12.07
CA SER A 72 7.30 -10.87 -11.08
C SER A 72 8.61 -10.17 -10.68
N GLN A 73 9.27 -9.48 -11.62
CA GLN A 73 10.46 -8.69 -11.34
C GLN A 73 10.19 -7.43 -10.49
N LYS A 74 8.95 -6.95 -10.47
CA LYS A 74 8.56 -5.74 -9.74
C LYS A 74 7.97 -6.01 -8.37
N LEU A 75 7.60 -7.26 -8.07
CA LEU A 75 7.09 -7.64 -6.76
C LEU A 75 8.25 -7.72 -5.75
N PRO A 76 8.08 -7.17 -4.53
CA PRO A 76 9.04 -7.37 -3.45
C PRO A 76 9.08 -8.85 -3.02
N HIS A 77 10.19 -9.25 -2.39
CA HIS A 77 10.63 -10.62 -2.01
C HIS A 77 9.56 -11.74 -2.07
N PRO A 78 9.87 -12.96 -2.57
CA PRO A 78 8.92 -14.07 -2.74
C PRO A 78 8.09 -14.44 -1.50
N SER A 79 8.57 -14.10 -0.29
CA SER A 79 7.82 -14.23 0.98
C SER A 79 6.54 -13.39 1.03
N ILE A 80 6.51 -12.26 0.33
CA ILE A 80 5.33 -11.41 0.18
C ILE A 80 4.40 -11.99 -0.89
N GLN A 81 4.94 -12.64 -1.93
CA GLN A 81 4.14 -13.31 -2.96
C GLN A 81 3.34 -14.49 -2.41
N SER A 82 3.92 -15.28 -1.49
CA SER A 82 3.19 -16.37 -0.83
C SER A 82 2.14 -15.87 0.16
N SER A 83 2.32 -14.68 0.72
CA SER A 83 1.32 -14.02 1.56
C SER A 83 0.13 -13.50 0.75
N PHE A 84 0.33 -13.25 -0.54
CA PHE A 84 -0.72 -12.86 -1.49
C PHE A 84 -1.33 -14.09 -2.18
N GLY A 85 -1.90 -15.02 -1.42
CA GLY A 85 -2.44 -16.29 -1.95
C GLY A 85 -3.45 -16.15 -3.10
N SER A 86 -4.15 -15.01 -3.22
CA SER A 86 -5.03 -14.73 -4.36
C SER A 86 -4.34 -14.07 -5.56
N LEU A 87 -3.17 -13.47 -5.40
CA LEU A 87 -2.58 -12.58 -6.41
C LEU A 87 -2.19 -13.31 -7.69
N GLN A 88 -1.78 -14.58 -7.61
CA GLN A 88 -1.56 -15.39 -8.81
C GLN A 88 -2.87 -15.67 -9.56
N CYS A 89 -3.96 -15.91 -8.83
CA CYS A 89 -5.29 -16.07 -9.41
C CYS A 89 -5.77 -14.75 -10.05
N ASP A 90 -5.62 -13.64 -9.32
CA ASP A 90 -5.99 -12.30 -9.76
C ASP A 90 -5.20 -11.88 -11.02
N LEU A 91 -3.90 -12.19 -11.06
CA LEU A 91 -3.03 -11.98 -12.21
C LEU A 91 -3.48 -12.83 -13.42
N ASN A 92 -3.80 -14.11 -13.20
CA ASN A 92 -4.30 -14.99 -14.26
C ASN A 92 -5.61 -14.45 -14.84
N ILE A 93 -6.53 -13.97 -14.01
CA ILE A 93 -7.80 -13.36 -14.45
C ILE A 93 -7.52 -12.15 -15.36
N ILE A 94 -6.63 -11.25 -14.93
CA ILE A 94 -6.27 -10.06 -15.70
C ILE A 94 -5.64 -10.43 -17.05
N ILE A 95 -4.66 -11.35 -17.06
CA ILE A 95 -3.98 -11.79 -18.28
C ILE A 95 -4.97 -12.44 -19.25
N SER A 96 -5.83 -13.34 -18.75
CA SER A 96 -6.87 -13.98 -19.58
C SER A 96 -7.82 -12.96 -20.20
N ARG A 97 -8.22 -11.93 -19.46
CA ARG A 97 -9.07 -10.83 -20.00
C ARG A 97 -8.39 -9.99 -21.07
N VAL A 98 -7.06 -9.86 -21.03
CA VAL A 98 -6.30 -9.11 -22.04
C VAL A 98 -6.07 -9.95 -23.29
N LEU A 99 -5.73 -11.23 -23.12
CA LEU A 99 -5.33 -12.12 -24.22
C LEU A 99 -6.50 -12.87 -24.87
N CYS A 100 -7.66 -12.98 -24.20
CA CYS A 100 -8.89 -13.34 -24.88
C CYS A 100 -9.19 -12.25 -25.93
N LYS A 101 -8.81 -12.54 -27.18
CA LYS A 101 -9.35 -11.88 -28.36
C LYS A 101 -10.86 -11.94 -28.21
N ASP A 102 -11.52 -10.79 -28.26
CA ASP A 102 -12.98 -10.63 -28.10
C ASP A 102 -13.75 -11.47 -29.14
N GLU A 103 -13.80 -12.79 -28.99
CA GLU A 103 -14.89 -13.60 -29.50
C GLU A 103 -15.97 -13.58 -28.43
N VAL A 104 -16.84 -12.58 -28.57
CA VAL A 104 -18.06 -12.38 -27.81
C VAL A 104 -18.84 -13.68 -27.76
N THR A 105 -18.69 -14.44 -26.67
CA THR A 105 -19.70 -15.36 -26.18
C THR A 105 -19.79 -15.22 -24.67
N THR A 106 -20.73 -14.37 -24.26
CA THR A 106 -21.28 -14.32 -22.91
C THR A 106 -21.70 -15.72 -22.46
N THR A 107 -20.84 -16.41 -21.72
CA THR A 107 -21.25 -17.61 -20.98
C THR A 107 -20.55 -17.62 -19.63
N LYS A 108 -21.36 -17.37 -18.61
CA LYS A 108 -21.16 -17.58 -17.16
C LYS A 108 -19.82 -18.23 -16.79
N ILE A 109 -18.94 -17.44 -16.18
CA ILE A 109 -17.81 -17.96 -15.41
C ILE A 109 -18.36 -18.31 -14.04
N ASP A 110 -18.78 -19.56 -13.88
CA ASP A 110 -18.99 -20.15 -12.57
C ASP A 110 -17.63 -20.39 -11.91
N THR A 111 -17.53 -19.84 -10.70
CA THR A 111 -16.47 -19.99 -9.72
C THR A 111 -16.06 -21.45 -9.53
N VAL A 112 -14.84 -21.81 -9.92
CA VAL A 112 -14.13 -22.99 -9.41
C VAL A 112 -12.68 -22.59 -9.11
N CYS A 113 -12.46 -22.08 -7.90
CA CYS A 113 -11.21 -22.27 -7.19
C CYS A 113 -11.56 -23.12 -5.97
N ASN A 114 -11.67 -24.43 -6.19
CA ASN A 114 -11.76 -25.40 -5.10
C ASN A 114 -10.43 -25.38 -4.34
N SER A 115 -10.49 -24.90 -3.11
CA SER A 115 -9.58 -25.31 -2.05
C SER A 115 -9.63 -26.83 -1.90
N GLU A 116 -8.45 -27.44 -1.88
CA GLU A 116 -8.21 -28.84 -1.59
C GLU A 116 -8.76 -29.18 -0.20
N ASP A 117 -9.86 -29.93 -0.16
CA ASP A 117 -10.29 -30.70 1.01
C ASP A 117 -10.17 -32.18 0.68
N SER A 118 -9.59 -32.91 1.61
CA SER A 118 -9.06 -34.26 1.45
C SER A 118 -10.18 -35.29 1.24
N PRO A 119 -9.97 -36.30 0.39
CA PRO A 119 -10.68 -37.57 0.53
C PRO A 119 -9.74 -38.64 1.09
N GLN A 120 -9.99 -39.06 2.34
CA GLN A 120 -9.68 -40.42 2.75
C GLN A 120 -10.58 -41.36 1.94
N GLN A 121 -9.98 -42.17 1.07
CA GLN A 121 -10.61 -43.40 0.59
C GLN A 121 -9.71 -44.59 0.91
N ASP A 122 -10.21 -45.32 1.90
CA ASP A 122 -9.92 -46.70 2.20
C ASP A 122 -10.68 -47.56 1.16
N VAL A 123 -9.96 -48.24 0.26
CA VAL A 123 -10.46 -49.44 -0.41
C VAL A 123 -9.30 -50.33 -0.84
N THR A 124 -9.37 -51.53 -0.28
CA THR A 124 -8.53 -52.71 -0.40
C THR A 124 -8.56 -53.36 -1.79
N ASP A 125 -7.46 -54.05 -2.07
CA ASP A 125 -7.31 -55.25 -2.91
C ASP A 125 -7.67 -55.16 -4.40
N SER A 126 -6.63 -55.17 -5.24
CA SER A 126 -6.46 -56.27 -6.20
C SER A 126 -5.06 -56.30 -6.80
N ALA A 127 -4.59 -57.52 -6.96
CA ALA A 127 -3.23 -57.91 -7.26
C ALA A 127 -2.80 -57.70 -8.72
N SER A 128 -1.48 -57.70 -8.87
CA SER A 128 -0.71 -58.55 -9.79
C SER A 128 0.02 -57.89 -10.97
N VAL A 129 1.27 -58.36 -11.09
CA VAL A 129 2.13 -58.51 -12.28
C VAL A 129 3.09 -57.37 -12.63
N SER A 130 4.34 -57.63 -12.23
CA SER A 130 5.59 -57.57 -13.01
C SER A 130 5.84 -56.40 -13.96
N ASP A 131 6.94 -55.68 -13.77
CA ASP A 131 8.14 -55.98 -14.55
C ASP A 131 9.40 -55.31 -13.97
N GLU A 132 10.50 -56.05 -14.03
CA GLU A 132 11.86 -55.61 -13.69
C GLU A 132 12.38 -54.63 -14.75
N SER A 133 12.94 -53.51 -14.34
CA SER A 133 13.88 -52.74 -15.16
C SER A 133 14.79 -51.91 -14.26
N ASP A 134 15.86 -52.60 -13.92
CA ASP A 134 17.14 -52.14 -13.42
C ASP A 134 17.68 -50.95 -14.24
N VAL A 135 17.74 -49.76 -13.65
CA VAL A 135 18.58 -48.65 -14.14
C VAL A 135 19.26 -47.97 -12.96
N LEU A 136 20.48 -48.44 -12.72
CA LEU A 136 21.52 -47.77 -11.96
C LEU A 136 21.77 -46.37 -12.55
N GLN A 137 21.59 -45.32 -11.73
CA GLN A 137 22.31 -44.06 -11.93
C GLN A 137 23.08 -43.67 -10.66
N PRO A 138 24.35 -43.26 -10.81
CA PRO A 138 25.27 -43.07 -9.70
C PRO A 138 25.00 -41.78 -8.94
N GLU A 139 25.03 -41.89 -7.60
CA GLU A 139 25.14 -40.77 -6.68
C GLU A 139 26.43 -40.00 -6.92
N MET A 140 26.31 -38.76 -7.38
CA MET A 140 27.40 -37.78 -7.32
C MET A 140 27.27 -37.00 -6.02
N LEU A 141 27.97 -37.48 -4.99
CA LEU A 141 28.26 -36.74 -3.76
C LEU A 141 29.06 -35.48 -4.12
N LEU A 142 28.45 -34.30 -3.98
CA LEU A 142 29.17 -33.04 -3.95
C LEU A 142 29.53 -32.71 -2.50
N ASP A 143 30.81 -32.90 -2.26
CA ASP A 143 31.59 -32.56 -1.09
C ASP A 143 31.67 -31.02 -0.95
N ASN A 144 30.76 -30.43 -0.17
CA ASN A 144 30.85 -29.02 0.21
C ASN A 144 31.69 -28.90 1.47
N SER A 145 33.01 -28.94 1.27
CA SER A 145 34.01 -28.51 2.22
C SER A 145 33.76 -27.06 2.66
N ILE A 146 33.27 -26.94 3.90
CA ILE A 146 33.78 -26.08 4.98
C ILE A 146 34.76 -25.00 4.49
N LEU A 147 34.29 -23.75 4.47
CA LEU A 147 35.16 -22.58 4.62
C LEU A 147 34.78 -21.85 5.89
N ASP A 148 35.57 -22.16 6.91
CA ASP A 148 35.67 -21.50 8.19
C ASP A 148 36.29 -20.10 7.93
N VAL A 149 35.47 -19.06 8.00
CA VAL A 149 35.95 -17.66 8.02
C VAL A 149 35.62 -17.10 9.39
N ALA A 150 36.56 -17.34 10.29
CA ALA A 150 36.82 -16.48 11.44
C ALA A 150 37.32 -15.11 10.96
N GLU A 151 37.32 -14.15 11.90
CA GLU A 151 37.79 -12.77 11.80
C GLU A 151 36.69 -11.75 11.45
N GLN A 152 36.48 -10.66 12.19
CA GLN A 152 37.15 -10.10 13.35
C GLN A 152 36.17 -9.10 14.00
N GLU A 153 36.10 -9.13 15.33
CA GLU A 153 35.48 -8.07 16.12
C GLU A 153 36.29 -6.78 15.94
N SER A 154 35.64 -5.70 15.51
CA SER A 154 36.20 -4.34 15.60
C SER A 154 35.26 -3.50 16.45
N THR A 155 35.53 -3.54 17.74
CA THR A 155 35.12 -2.54 18.72
C THR A 155 35.79 -1.21 18.37
N THR A 156 35.00 -0.20 18.03
CA THR A 156 35.46 1.19 18.04
C THR A 156 34.72 1.91 19.15
N GLU A 157 35.32 1.88 20.33
CA GLU A 157 35.22 2.97 21.29
C GLU A 157 35.75 4.24 20.62
N LEU A 158 35.00 5.34 20.66
CA LEU A 158 35.62 6.66 20.75
C LEU A 158 34.65 7.70 21.31
N SER A 159 35.02 8.17 22.50
CA SER A 159 34.97 9.55 22.95
C SER A 159 33.62 10.22 23.19
N ARG A 160 33.30 10.22 24.48
CA ARG A 160 32.77 11.37 25.22
C ARG A 160 33.44 12.68 24.75
N SER A 161 32.63 13.69 24.47
CA SER A 161 33.03 15.07 24.71
C SER A 161 31.88 15.80 25.39
N ASP A 162 32.11 16.02 26.68
CA ASP A 162 31.40 16.98 27.50
C ASP A 162 31.56 18.37 26.87
N THR A 163 30.45 19.05 26.63
CA THR A 163 30.42 20.52 26.58
C THR A 163 29.23 20.98 27.40
N ASP A 164 29.54 21.22 28.68
CA ASP A 164 28.82 22.13 29.54
C ASP A 164 28.77 23.55 28.95
N ASN A 165 27.81 24.32 29.47
CA ASN A 165 27.68 25.77 29.42
C ASN A 165 27.15 26.39 28.11
N ILE A 166 25.96 26.98 28.20
CA ILE A 166 25.78 28.45 28.33
C ILE A 166 24.32 28.74 28.73
N PRO A 167 24.05 29.82 29.50
CA PRO A 167 22.95 29.90 30.44
C PRO A 167 21.69 30.57 29.88
N ALA A 168 20.64 30.42 30.69
CA ALA A 168 19.39 31.16 30.63
C ALA A 168 19.61 32.68 30.56
N GLU A 169 18.91 33.34 29.63
CA GLU A 169 18.61 34.75 29.75
C GLU A 169 17.17 35.01 29.31
N ALA A 170 16.41 35.55 30.25
CA ALA A 170 15.05 35.99 30.11
C ALA A 170 15.00 37.33 29.38
N ALA A 171 14.08 37.47 28.44
CA ALA A 171 13.55 38.79 28.07
C ALA A 171 12.10 38.62 27.63
N GLN A 172 11.22 39.05 28.53
CA GLN A 172 9.84 39.39 28.25
C GLN A 172 9.85 40.69 27.45
N GLU A 173 9.19 40.74 26.29
CA GLU A 173 8.68 42.00 25.77
C GLU A 173 7.24 41.88 25.27
N THR A 174 6.43 42.64 25.98
CA THR A 174 5.06 43.08 25.79
C THR A 174 4.86 43.77 24.44
N ILE A 175 3.86 43.36 23.66
CA ILE A 175 3.25 44.17 22.60
C ILE A 175 1.74 43.88 22.64
N THR A 176 0.97 44.62 23.46
CA THR A 176 0.26 45.87 23.14
C THR A 176 -0.63 45.77 21.91
N ALA A 177 -1.93 45.77 22.20
CA ALA A 177 -3.05 45.86 21.28
C ALA A 177 -3.04 47.13 20.42
N VAL A 178 -3.52 47.01 19.18
CA VAL A 178 -4.07 48.12 18.41
C VAL A 178 -5.37 47.67 17.75
N GLU A 179 -6.40 48.48 18.00
CA GLU A 179 -7.76 48.46 17.48
C GLU A 179 -7.88 48.60 15.95
N GLN A 180 -9.03 48.10 15.47
CA GLN A 180 -9.83 48.41 14.26
C GLN A 180 -9.81 49.90 13.80
N PRO A 181 -10.33 50.33 12.61
CA PRO A 181 -11.44 49.72 11.81
C PRO A 181 -11.39 49.87 10.26
N SER A 182 -12.44 49.31 9.62
CA SER A 182 -13.09 49.74 8.36
C SER A 182 -12.34 49.68 7.02
N ALA A 183 -12.88 48.90 6.06
CA ALA A 183 -13.65 49.46 4.94
C ALA A 183 -13.94 48.38 3.87
N VAL A 184 -15.23 48.20 3.58
CA VAL A 184 -15.82 47.55 2.39
C VAL A 184 -15.66 48.49 1.18
N PRO A 185 -15.25 48.04 -0.04
CA PRO A 185 -16.19 47.67 -1.13
C PRO A 185 -15.60 46.68 -2.18
N PRO A 186 -16.20 46.49 -3.38
CA PRO A 186 -17.47 45.85 -3.76
C PRO A 186 -17.24 44.49 -4.50
N PRO A 187 -18.29 43.68 -4.79
CA PRO A 187 -18.14 42.50 -5.64
C PRO A 187 -18.39 42.85 -7.11
N ASP A 188 -17.33 42.80 -7.93
CA ASP A 188 -17.46 42.73 -9.38
C ASP A 188 -17.31 41.29 -9.87
N GLU A 189 -18.17 40.96 -10.82
CA GLU A 189 -18.39 39.69 -11.48
C GLU A 189 -17.12 39.14 -12.13
N THR A 190 -16.78 37.88 -11.87
CA THR A 190 -16.05 37.10 -12.89
C THR A 190 -16.51 35.66 -12.86
N THR A 191 -17.31 35.36 -13.88
CA THR A 191 -17.74 34.05 -14.36
C THR A 191 -16.52 33.13 -14.51
N PHE A 192 -16.44 32.07 -13.69
CA PHE A 192 -15.54 30.95 -13.96
C PHE A 192 -16.35 29.66 -14.07
N LEU A 193 -16.48 29.20 -15.31
CA LEU A 193 -16.81 27.84 -15.70
C LEU A 193 -15.77 26.90 -15.09
N VAL A 194 -16.11 26.20 -14.00
CA VAL A 194 -15.35 25.05 -13.54
C VAL A 194 -16.08 23.79 -13.99
N GLY A 195 -15.41 23.09 -14.89
CA GLY A 195 -15.83 21.82 -15.46
C GLY A 195 -16.05 20.76 -14.38
N SER A 196 -17.13 20.04 -14.59
CA SER A 196 -17.49 18.78 -13.96
C SER A 196 -16.31 17.79 -13.97
N LEU A 197 -15.76 17.53 -12.78
CA LEU A 197 -14.93 16.37 -12.47
C LEU A 197 -15.09 16.05 -10.97
N THR A 198 -15.76 14.93 -10.70
CA THR A 198 -15.66 14.10 -9.48
C THR A 198 -16.34 14.58 -8.17
N GLU A 199 -17.67 14.68 -8.16
CA GLU A 199 -18.45 14.85 -6.90
C GLU A 199 -18.47 13.60 -6.00
N ALA A 200 -18.16 12.40 -6.52
CA ALA A 200 -18.24 11.17 -5.72
C ALA A 200 -17.14 11.02 -4.65
N SER A 201 -15.95 11.61 -4.85
CA SER A 201 -14.84 11.48 -3.89
C SER A 201 -14.92 12.49 -2.73
N VAL A 202 -15.50 13.66 -2.98
CA VAL A 202 -15.63 14.74 -1.98
C VAL A 202 -16.71 14.41 -0.94
N ILE A 203 -17.73 13.65 -1.32
CA ILE A 203 -18.81 13.22 -0.42
C ILE A 203 -18.31 12.13 0.55
N GLU A 204 -17.44 11.21 0.09
CA GLU A 204 -16.93 10.14 0.95
C GLU A 204 -16.00 10.65 2.07
N GLU A 205 -15.06 11.56 1.78
CA GLU A 205 -14.14 12.07 2.80
C GLU A 205 -14.88 12.83 3.93
N LYS A 206 -15.96 13.55 3.61
CA LYS A 206 -16.76 14.28 4.58
C LYS A 206 -17.51 13.37 5.56
N THR A 207 -18.05 12.24 5.07
CA THR A 207 -18.74 11.28 5.94
C THR A 207 -17.78 10.55 6.89
N ALA A 208 -16.53 10.34 6.47
CA ALA A 208 -15.52 9.70 7.29
C ALA A 208 -15.09 10.61 8.46
N SER A 209 -14.84 11.90 8.20
CA SER A 209 -14.46 12.86 9.25
C SER A 209 -15.54 12.99 10.33
N ASP A 210 -16.82 12.97 9.94
CA ASP A 210 -17.95 13.13 10.86
C ASP A 210 -18.12 11.90 11.76
N ASN A 211 -17.89 10.69 11.23
CA ASN A 211 -17.92 9.45 12.01
C ASN A 211 -16.80 9.37 13.05
N LEU A 212 -15.60 9.82 12.69
CA LEU A 212 -14.45 9.85 13.61
C LEU A 212 -14.70 10.83 14.76
N GLN A 213 -15.17 12.04 14.44
CA GLN A 213 -15.49 13.05 15.46
C GLN A 213 -16.48 12.52 16.49
N GLY A 214 -17.59 11.92 16.06
CA GLY A 214 -18.62 11.43 16.97
C GLY A 214 -18.11 10.33 17.92
N ILE A 215 -17.16 9.50 17.49
CA ILE A 215 -16.56 8.46 18.34
C ILE A 215 -15.60 9.06 19.35
N ILE A 216 -14.77 10.03 18.92
CA ILE A 216 -13.85 10.73 19.83
C ILE A 216 -14.67 11.47 20.91
N ASP A 217 -15.77 12.13 20.52
CA ASP A 217 -16.64 12.85 21.48
C ASP A 217 -17.29 11.90 22.50
N ILE A 218 -17.59 10.65 22.13
CA ILE A 218 -18.15 9.66 23.05
C ILE A 218 -17.08 9.14 24.03
N ILE A 219 -15.88 8.82 23.53
CA ILE A 219 -14.81 8.23 24.36
C ILE A 219 -14.20 9.29 25.29
N TYR A 220 -14.02 10.51 24.78
CA TYR A 220 -13.34 11.61 25.45
C TYR A 220 -14.32 12.75 25.78
N ALA A 221 -15.52 12.40 26.25
CA ALA A 221 -16.59 13.37 26.52
C ALA A 221 -16.21 14.49 27.51
N ASN A 222 -15.18 14.26 28.34
CA ASN A 222 -14.72 15.21 29.35
C ASN A 222 -13.44 15.95 28.96
N GLU A 223 -12.85 15.67 27.79
CA GLU A 223 -11.57 16.25 27.38
C GLU A 223 -11.73 17.34 26.32
N THR A 224 -10.76 18.24 26.25
CA THR A 224 -10.71 19.28 25.21
C THR A 224 -10.12 18.73 23.93
N ILE A 225 -10.88 18.74 22.83
CA ILE A 225 -10.43 18.25 21.52
C ILE A 225 -10.09 19.44 20.62
N ILE A 226 -8.85 19.53 20.15
CA ILE A 226 -8.39 20.58 19.24
C ILE A 226 -8.33 20.02 17.82
N LYS A 227 -9.07 20.63 16.89
CA LYS A 227 -9.07 20.24 15.47
C LYS A 227 -7.99 20.99 14.69
N GLY A 228 -7.37 20.34 13.71
CA GLY A 228 -6.39 20.97 12.81
C GLY A 228 -5.13 21.43 13.54
N PHE A 229 -4.63 20.63 14.48
CA PHE A 229 -3.48 20.98 15.31
C PHE A 229 -2.19 20.97 14.48
N LEU A 230 -1.51 22.11 14.42
CA LEU A 230 -0.24 22.25 13.71
C LEU A 230 0.94 22.14 14.70
N TYR A 231 1.81 21.15 14.49
CA TYR A 231 2.99 20.94 15.32
C TYR A 231 4.24 20.79 14.46
N ARG A 232 5.20 21.72 14.61
CA ARG A 232 6.46 21.75 13.84
C ARG A 232 6.24 21.52 12.33
N SER A 233 5.25 22.23 11.76
CA SER A 233 4.86 22.15 10.35
C SER A 233 4.13 20.87 9.92
N ILE A 234 3.72 20.02 10.86
CA ILE A 234 2.89 18.84 10.59
C ILE A 234 1.47 19.14 11.07
N LEU A 235 0.49 18.97 10.19
CA LEU A 235 -0.93 19.14 10.52
C LEU A 235 -1.54 17.81 10.96
N PHE A 236 -2.17 17.80 12.12
CA PHE A 236 -2.93 16.68 12.67
C PHE A 236 -4.42 17.00 12.64
N ASP A 237 -5.24 15.97 12.42
CA ASP A 237 -6.70 16.15 12.33
C ASP A 237 -7.27 16.52 13.70
N TYR A 238 -6.84 15.80 14.74
CA TYR A 238 -7.28 16.01 16.12
C TYR A 238 -6.10 15.92 17.09
N TYR A 239 -6.17 16.68 18.17
CA TYR A 239 -5.20 16.65 19.26
C TYR A 239 -5.91 16.76 20.61
N LEU A 240 -5.52 15.87 21.53
CA LEU A 240 -6.01 15.80 22.90
C LEU A 240 -4.84 16.19 23.82
N PRO A 241 -4.83 17.41 24.39
CA PRO A 241 -3.71 17.94 25.15
C PRO A 241 -3.52 17.23 26.48
N GLU A 242 -4.60 16.80 27.14
CA GLU A 242 -4.54 16.12 28.44
C GLU A 242 -3.83 14.77 28.36
N LYS A 243 -4.10 14.02 27.28
CA LYS A 243 -3.45 12.73 27.00
C LYS A 243 -2.17 12.86 26.17
N LYS A 244 -1.85 14.08 25.70
CA LYS A 244 -0.82 14.33 24.69
C LYS A 244 -0.97 13.37 23.50
N LEU A 245 -2.18 13.23 22.96
CA LEU A 245 -2.48 12.30 21.87
C LEU A 245 -2.79 13.09 20.60
N ALA A 246 -2.01 12.87 19.53
CA ALA A 246 -2.28 13.41 18.21
C ALA A 246 -2.87 12.31 17.32
N ILE A 247 -3.95 12.63 16.60
CA ILE A 247 -4.67 11.72 15.73
C ILE A 247 -4.58 12.23 14.29
N THR A 248 -4.23 11.33 13.37
CA THR A 248 -4.16 11.64 11.93
C THR A 248 -4.73 10.52 11.08
N THR A 249 -5.48 10.90 10.06
CA THR A 249 -6.08 10.01 9.08
C THR A 249 -5.08 9.83 7.93
N VAL A 250 -4.47 8.65 7.86
CA VAL A 250 -3.47 8.34 6.83
C VAL A 250 -4.12 7.62 5.66
N LYS A 251 -3.78 8.04 4.44
CA LYS A 251 -4.15 7.28 3.24
C LYS A 251 -3.32 5.98 3.23
N PRO A 252 -3.89 4.81 2.87
CA PRO A 252 -3.19 3.52 2.92
C PRO A 252 -1.91 3.49 2.07
N MET A 253 -1.81 4.34 1.04
CA MET A 253 -0.61 4.50 0.21
C MET A 253 0.47 5.42 0.76
N GLN A 254 0.21 6.19 1.83
CA GLN A 254 1.25 7.04 2.43
C GLN A 254 2.18 6.18 3.28
N ARG A 255 3.47 6.16 2.91
CA ARG A 255 4.51 5.53 3.72
C ARG A 255 4.44 6.10 5.14
N ARG A 256 4.46 5.20 6.14
CA ARG A 256 4.59 5.62 7.54
C ARG A 256 5.82 6.51 7.67
N HIS A 257 5.62 7.78 7.96
CA HIS A 257 6.70 8.70 8.25
C HIS A 257 7.22 8.39 9.66
N ILE A 258 8.08 7.37 9.77
CA ILE A 258 8.74 6.92 11.03
C ILE A 258 9.35 8.11 11.79
N TRP A 259 9.79 9.12 11.06
CA TRP A 259 10.33 10.35 11.61
C TRP A 259 9.30 11.16 12.43
N HIS A 260 8.02 11.23 12.02
CA HIS A 260 6.98 11.96 12.77
C HIS A 260 6.72 11.34 14.13
N GLU A 261 6.65 10.01 14.18
CA GLU A 261 6.44 9.27 15.43
C GLU A 261 7.61 9.49 16.39
N THR A 262 8.84 9.43 15.88
CA THR A 262 10.05 9.66 16.69
C THR A 262 10.11 11.10 17.21
N LEU A 263 9.72 12.08 16.38
CA LEU A 263 9.70 13.49 16.75
C LEU A 263 8.68 13.75 17.87
N LEU A 264 7.44 13.29 17.71
CA LEU A 264 6.37 13.47 18.70
C LEU A 264 6.69 12.77 20.02
N LYS A 265 7.31 11.58 19.95
CA LYS A 265 7.70 10.82 21.15
C LYS A 265 8.72 11.55 22.00
N LYS A 266 9.61 12.37 21.42
CA LYS A 266 10.55 13.21 22.18
C LYS A 266 9.84 14.26 23.04
N ASP A 267 8.71 14.77 22.54
CA ASP A 267 7.88 15.76 23.24
C ASP A 267 6.78 15.11 24.10
N GLY A 268 6.79 13.77 24.20
CA GLY A 268 5.84 12.97 24.97
C GLY A 268 4.44 12.91 24.33
N ILE A 269 4.34 13.18 23.03
CA ILE A 269 3.09 13.11 22.28
C ILE A 269 2.99 11.73 21.61
N SER A 270 1.89 11.02 21.87
CA SER A 270 1.58 9.76 21.19
C SER A 270 0.90 10.04 19.85
N LEU A 271 1.30 9.34 18.80
CA LEU A 271 0.69 9.46 17.47
C LEU A 271 -0.23 8.28 17.20
N LEU A 272 -1.50 8.56 16.94
CA LEU A 272 -2.48 7.58 16.50
C LEU A 272 -2.80 7.78 15.01
N GLN A 273 -2.36 6.83 14.19
CA GLN A 273 -2.67 6.80 12.77
C GLN A 273 -3.91 5.95 12.53
N ILE A 274 -4.93 6.55 11.92
CA ILE A 274 -6.19 5.89 11.58
C ILE A 274 -6.27 5.78 10.06
N THR A 275 -6.57 4.60 9.55
CA THR A 275 -6.82 4.43 8.10
C THR A 275 -8.29 4.67 7.78
N PRO A 276 -8.64 5.14 6.58
CA PRO A 276 -10.05 5.34 6.21
C PRO A 276 -10.89 4.07 6.32
N GLY A 277 -10.28 2.88 6.12
CA GLY A 277 -10.95 1.59 6.36
C GLY A 277 -11.32 1.37 7.83
N GLU A 278 -10.46 1.80 8.77
CA GLU A 278 -10.76 1.75 10.21
C GLU A 278 -11.86 2.74 10.60
N VAL A 279 -11.92 3.92 9.97
CA VAL A 279 -13.00 4.91 10.22
C VAL A 279 -14.37 4.34 9.87
N ARG A 280 -14.47 3.49 8.84
CA ARG A 280 -15.72 2.82 8.46
C ARG A 280 -16.16 1.79 9.51
N ASN A 281 -15.24 1.19 10.26
CA ASN A 281 -15.53 0.18 11.27
C ASN A 281 -15.49 0.77 12.70
N LYS A 282 -16.65 1.21 13.19
CA LYS A 282 -16.81 1.84 14.51
C LYS A 282 -16.23 1.01 15.65
N THR A 283 -16.42 -0.31 15.62
CA THR A 283 -15.97 -1.21 16.69
C THR A 283 -14.44 -1.31 16.77
N LEU A 284 -13.77 -1.44 15.61
CA LEU A 284 -12.31 -1.48 15.57
C LEU A 284 -11.70 -0.15 16.01
N LEU A 285 -12.28 0.96 15.53
CA LEU A 285 -11.83 2.29 15.90
C LEU A 285 -12.00 2.56 17.40
N PHE A 286 -13.15 2.18 17.96
CA PHE A 286 -13.42 2.29 19.40
C PHE A 286 -12.40 1.52 20.23
N ASN A 287 -12.17 0.25 19.91
CA ASN A 287 -11.18 -0.58 20.61
C ASN A 287 -9.76 -0.01 20.50
N LYS A 288 -9.42 0.60 19.37
CA LYS A 288 -8.10 1.21 19.13
C LYS A 288 -7.93 2.47 19.96
N LEU A 289 -8.95 3.35 20.02
CA LEU A 289 -8.94 4.56 20.84
C LEU A 289 -8.93 4.24 22.34
N GLN A 290 -9.68 3.21 22.77
CA GLN A 290 -9.74 2.81 24.18
C GLN A 290 -8.38 2.37 24.74
N ARG A 291 -7.45 1.88 23.91
CA ARG A 291 -6.07 1.55 24.34
C ARG A 291 -5.25 2.77 24.76
N TYR A 292 -5.66 3.96 24.37
CA TYR A 292 -4.99 5.23 24.67
C TYR A 292 -5.77 6.08 25.69
N SER A 293 -6.92 5.59 26.18
CA SER A 293 -7.67 6.19 27.30
C SER A 293 -7.04 5.81 28.63
#